data_AF-X0WNP5-F1
#
_entry.id   AF-X0WNP5-F1
#
_cell.length_a   1.000
_cell.length_b   1.000
_cell.length_c   1.000
_cell.angle_alpha   90.00
_cell.angle_beta   90.00
_cell.angle_gamma   90.00
#
_symmetry.space_group_name_H-M   'P 1'
#
loop_
_entity.id
_entity.type
_entity.pdbx_description
1 polymer ?
#
loop_
_entity_poly.entity_id
_entity_poly.type
_entity_poly.pdbx_seq_one_letter_code
_entity_poly.pdbx_strand_id
1 'polypeptide(L)'
;ENVENHYDDFIKTVKFLFVPEEKTAKFEEKLKIFRNELFSIKKNKIEGLRNIKKGIENDLRKIMIRTERLAHTWDRNGMVREISRSYCNVDSGDLENFSILDKLSQEVGTYDIVEYWKSAPYLLNFMDNYEFKLKFKKETQKDQVNLNILKLLKGNLDKTLRWETISSFQEVIPANAKLRALIKNGLDKGSWKLLWVPPSLPYYKPLDVYQDKDLNEFTKSLIFSSWQIVPKAISMICSYEAERRMVTAYRE
;
A
#
# COMPACT_ATOMS: atom_id res chain seq x y z
N GLU A 1 -25.05 -28.93 33.95
CA GLU A 1 -24.42 -28.14 32.87
C GLU A 1 -24.65 -26.67 33.19
N ASN A 2 -23.58 -25.89 33.38
CA ASN A 2 -23.68 -24.46 33.64
C ASN A 2 -24.19 -23.78 32.37
N VAL A 3 -25.43 -23.30 32.40
CA VAL A 3 -25.98 -22.47 31.33
C VAL A 3 -25.22 -21.14 31.39
N GLU A 4 -24.29 -20.92 30.47
CA GLU A 4 -23.58 -19.65 30.33
C GLU A 4 -24.61 -18.52 30.15
N ASN A 5 -24.72 -17.62 31.13
CA ASN A 5 -25.58 -16.46 31.03
C ASN A 5 -24.83 -15.32 30.34
N HIS A 6 -24.78 -15.36 29.00
CA HIS A 6 -24.10 -14.37 28.17
C HIS A 6 -24.54 -12.92 28.46
N TYR A 7 -25.77 -12.71 28.94
CA TYR A 7 -26.25 -11.37 29.32
C TYR A 7 -25.52 -10.84 30.56
N ASP A 8 -25.40 -11.67 31.60
CA ASP A 8 -24.72 -11.27 32.83
C ASP A 8 -23.25 -10.99 32.58
N ASP A 9 -22.60 -11.79 31.75
CA ASP A 9 -21.19 -11.61 31.39
C ASP A 9 -20.96 -10.35 30.53
N PHE A 10 -21.91 -10.03 29.64
CA PHE A 10 -21.90 -8.77 28.92
C PHE A 10 -22.05 -7.57 29.86
N ILE A 11 -22.99 -7.60 30.81
CA ILE A 11 -23.18 -6.51 31.78
C ILE A 11 -21.95 -6.36 32.69
N LYS A 12 -21.33 -7.45 33.15
CA LYS A 12 -20.07 -7.39 33.90
C LYS A 12 -18.96 -6.71 33.10
N THR A 13 -18.83 -7.02 31.81
CA THR A 13 -17.85 -6.39 30.92
C THR A 13 -18.13 -4.89 30.76
N VAL A 14 -19.40 -4.51 30.54
CA VAL A 14 -19.79 -3.10 30.47
C VAL A 14 -19.57 -2.37 31.79
N LYS A 15 -19.80 -3.05 32.94
CA LYS A 15 -19.52 -2.52 34.28
C LYS A 15 -18.04 -2.20 34.47
N PHE A 16 -17.16 -3.09 34.03
CA PHE A 16 -15.73 -2.87 34.07
C PHE A 16 -15.29 -1.68 33.21
N LEU A 17 -15.90 -1.50 32.03
CA LEU A 17 -15.50 -0.46 31.07
C LEU A 17 -16.14 0.91 31.33
N PHE A 18 -17.36 0.97 31.89
CA PHE A 18 -18.01 2.22 32.26
C PHE A 18 -17.69 2.62 33.71
N VAL A 19 -16.72 3.52 33.86
CA VAL A 19 -16.49 4.21 35.13
C VAL A 19 -17.13 5.60 35.08
N PRO A 20 -17.96 6.00 36.07
CA PRO A 20 -18.40 5.29 37.29
C PRO A 20 -19.64 4.38 37.10
N GLU A 21 -19.92 3.50 38.09
CA GLU A 21 -20.97 2.44 38.05
C GLU A 21 -22.38 2.95 37.72
N GLU A 22 -22.69 4.21 38.04
CA GLU A 22 -23.97 4.85 37.69
C GLU A 22 -24.26 4.82 36.19
N LYS A 23 -23.22 4.87 35.35
CA LYS A 23 -23.37 4.77 33.89
C LYS A 23 -23.82 3.39 33.46
N THR A 24 -23.34 2.34 34.13
CA THR A 24 -23.73 0.96 33.89
C THR A 24 -25.20 0.74 34.24
N ALA A 25 -25.65 1.26 35.39
CA ALA A 25 -27.05 1.16 35.80
C ALA A 25 -27.99 1.83 34.78
N LYS A 26 -27.65 3.05 34.32
CA LYS A 26 -28.39 3.75 33.26
C LYS A 26 -28.39 2.99 31.93
N PHE A 27 -27.30 2.32 31.60
CA PHE A 27 -27.19 1.52 30.40
C PHE A 27 -28.06 0.25 30.47
N GLU A 28 -28.04 -0.44 31.61
CA GLU A 28 -28.87 -1.62 31.85
C GLU A 28 -30.36 -1.28 31.81
N GLU A 29 -30.75 -0.13 32.37
CA GLU A 29 -32.12 0.39 32.27
C GLU A 29 -32.53 0.61 30.80
N LYS A 30 -31.68 1.24 29.97
CA LYS A 30 -31.94 1.40 28.54
C LYS A 30 -32.11 0.06 27.83
N LEU A 31 -31.32 -0.95 28.16
CA LEU A 31 -31.47 -2.31 27.60
C LEU A 31 -32.79 -2.96 28.02
N LYS A 32 -33.20 -2.81 29.28
CA LYS A 32 -34.49 -3.32 29.78
C LYS A 32 -35.66 -2.65 29.06
N ILE A 33 -35.64 -1.33 28.93
CA ILE A 33 -36.65 -0.56 28.20
C ILE A 33 -36.70 -1.01 26.74
N PHE A 34 -35.54 -1.14 26.08
CA PHE A 34 -35.44 -1.61 24.70
C PHE A 34 -36.04 -3.00 24.52
N ARG A 35 -35.73 -3.94 25.42
CA ARG A 35 -36.27 -5.31 25.42
C ARG A 35 -37.79 -5.30 25.55
N ASN A 36 -38.33 -4.54 26.51
CA ASN A 36 -39.78 -4.49 26.76
C ASN A 36 -40.55 -3.89 25.59
N GLU A 37 -40.02 -2.84 24.96
CA GLU A 37 -40.62 -2.21 23.78
C GLU A 37 -40.52 -3.12 22.54
N LEU A 38 -39.48 -3.95 22.41
CA LEU A 38 -39.36 -4.99 21.38
C LEU A 38 -40.46 -6.05 21.49
N PHE A 39 -40.82 -6.49 22.69
CA PHE A 39 -41.91 -7.45 22.90
C PHE A 39 -43.31 -6.85 22.72
N SER A 40 -43.43 -5.52 22.78
CA SER A 40 -44.71 -4.79 22.73
C SER A 40 -44.93 -4.04 21.41
N ILE A 41 -44.26 -4.44 20.32
CA ILE A 41 -44.24 -3.70 19.05
C ILE A 41 -45.66 -3.48 18.52
N LYS A 42 -46.10 -2.22 18.57
CA LYS A 42 -47.22 -1.68 17.78
C LYS A 42 -46.63 -0.77 16.70
N LYS A 43 -47.18 -0.78 15.47
CA LYS A 43 -46.66 -0.03 14.29
C LYS A 43 -46.31 1.44 14.57
N ASN A 44 -47.01 2.10 15.50
CA ASN A 44 -46.81 3.53 15.83
C ASN A 44 -45.65 3.82 16.82
N LYS A 45 -44.90 2.81 17.30
CA LYS A 45 -43.79 3.00 18.27
C LYS A 45 -42.38 2.77 17.70
N ILE A 46 -42.25 2.53 16.39
CA ILE A 46 -40.98 2.18 15.75
C ILE A 46 -39.92 3.29 15.91
N GLU A 47 -40.34 4.56 15.90
CA GLU A 47 -39.43 5.69 16.02
C GLU A 47 -38.84 5.83 17.43
N GLY A 48 -39.65 5.62 18.47
CA GLY A 48 -39.18 5.56 19.86
C GLY A 48 -38.18 4.42 20.08
N LEU A 49 -38.45 3.24 19.51
CA LEU A 49 -37.54 2.11 19.56
C LEU A 49 -36.20 2.40 18.87
N ARG A 50 -36.21 3.09 17.72
CA ARG A 50 -34.99 3.54 17.04
C ARG A 50 -34.18 4.52 17.87
N ASN A 51 -34.83 5.42 18.60
CA ASN A 51 -34.14 6.38 19.47
C ASN A 51 -33.48 5.69 20.67
N ILE A 52 -34.15 4.71 21.29
CA ILE A 52 -33.57 3.91 22.37
C ILE A 52 -32.36 3.11 21.85
N LYS A 53 -32.51 2.46 20.68
CA LYS A 53 -31.41 1.76 20.00
C LYS A 53 -30.21 2.68 19.77
N LYS A 54 -30.42 3.86 19.19
CA LYS A 54 -29.34 4.85 18.97
C LYS A 54 -28.66 5.27 20.28
N GLY A 55 -29.43 5.40 21.36
CA GLY A 55 -28.89 5.70 22.70
C GLY A 55 -27.94 4.61 23.20
N ILE A 56 -28.36 3.34 23.10
CA ILE A 56 -27.53 2.16 23.46
C ILE A 56 -26.26 2.11 22.59
N GLU A 57 -26.39 2.29 21.27
CA GLU A 57 -25.24 2.31 20.35
C GLU A 57 -24.24 3.42 20.69
N ASN A 58 -24.73 4.62 21.01
CA ASN A 58 -23.86 5.75 21.37
C ASN A 58 -23.09 5.50 22.67
N ASP A 59 -23.70 4.81 23.63
CA ASP A 59 -23.01 4.44 24.87
C ASP A 59 -21.96 3.36 24.60
N LEU A 60 -22.30 2.28 23.90
CA LEU A 60 -21.36 1.22 23.55
C LEU A 60 -20.18 1.72 22.71
N ARG A 61 -20.41 2.65 21.78
CA ARG A 61 -19.33 3.25 20.96
C ARG A 61 -18.25 3.99 21.74
N LYS A 62 -18.49 4.34 23.01
CA LYS A 62 -17.49 5.00 23.87
C LYS A 62 -16.47 4.00 24.43
N ILE A 63 -16.84 2.73 24.53
CA ILE A 63 -16.03 1.68 25.16
C ILE A 63 -15.61 0.58 24.17
N MET A 64 -16.40 0.32 23.13
CA MET A 64 -16.08 -0.66 22.10
C MET A 64 -14.96 -0.15 21.19
N ILE A 65 -13.97 -1.00 20.97
CA ILE A 65 -12.86 -0.71 20.05
C ILE A 65 -13.25 -1.04 18.60
N ARG A 66 -12.48 -0.49 17.65
CA ARG A 66 -12.80 -0.52 16.21
C ARG A 66 -12.92 -1.92 15.62
N THR A 67 -12.15 -2.88 16.12
CA THR A 67 -12.08 -4.25 15.60
C THR A 67 -13.36 -5.04 15.85
N GLU A 68 -14.04 -4.82 16.98
CA GLU A 68 -15.32 -5.47 17.32
C GLU A 68 -16.47 -4.99 16.43
N ARG A 69 -16.33 -3.82 15.79
CA ARG A 69 -17.35 -3.21 14.92
C ARG A 69 -17.30 -3.73 13.48
N LEU A 70 -16.19 -4.34 13.06
CA LEU A 70 -15.94 -4.75 11.68
C LEU A 70 -16.82 -5.92 11.20
N ALA A 71 -17.17 -6.84 12.10
CA ALA A 71 -18.01 -8.00 11.77
C ALA A 71 -19.44 -7.61 11.35
N HIS A 72 -19.87 -6.38 11.69
CA HIS A 72 -21.25 -5.89 11.52
C HIS A 72 -21.40 -4.78 10.47
N THR A 73 -20.32 -4.32 9.85
CA THR A 73 -20.41 -3.44 8.67
C THR A 73 -20.86 -4.26 7.45
N TRP A 74 -21.78 -3.73 6.63
CA TRP A 74 -22.35 -4.41 5.45
C TRP A 74 -21.27 -5.00 4.54
N ASP A 75 -20.18 -4.26 4.38
CA ASP A 75 -19.05 -4.59 3.52
C ASP A 75 -18.02 -5.51 4.20
N ARG A 76 -18.08 -5.66 5.54
CA ARG A 76 -17.00 -6.24 6.38
C ARG A 76 -15.60 -5.67 6.09
N ASN A 77 -15.51 -4.59 5.32
CA ASN A 77 -14.27 -4.01 4.89
C ASN A 77 -13.60 -3.35 6.08
N GLY A 78 -12.39 -3.82 6.37
CA GLY A 78 -11.45 -3.50 7.45
C GLY A 78 -11.06 -2.03 7.61
N MET A 79 -11.97 -1.07 7.40
CA MET A 79 -11.66 0.32 7.06
C MET A 79 -10.78 0.41 5.79
N VAL A 80 -10.95 -0.56 4.88
CA VAL A 80 -10.30 -0.58 3.58
C VAL A 80 -11.27 0.02 2.57
N ARG A 81 -10.76 0.93 1.75
CA ARG A 81 -11.48 1.43 0.58
C ARG A 81 -10.75 0.90 -0.64
N GLU A 82 -11.47 0.18 -1.50
CA GLU A 82 -10.95 -0.14 -2.81
C GLU A 82 -10.85 1.15 -3.63
N ILE A 83 -9.65 1.40 -4.15
CA ILE A 83 -9.40 2.53 -5.04
C ILE A 83 -9.06 1.94 -6.40
N SER A 84 -10.07 1.82 -7.25
CA SER A 84 -9.94 1.46 -8.66
C SER A 84 -9.38 2.64 -9.48
N ARG A 85 -8.20 3.13 -9.12
CA ARG A 85 -7.49 4.12 -9.94
C ARG A 85 -6.63 3.38 -10.97
N SER A 86 -6.74 3.79 -12.22
CA SER A 86 -5.84 3.42 -13.31
C SER A 86 -4.48 4.07 -13.09
N TYR A 87 -3.73 3.56 -12.12
CA TYR A 87 -2.39 4.04 -11.81
C TYR A 87 -1.34 3.49 -12.78
N CYS A 88 -1.69 2.52 -13.62
CA CYS A 88 -0.74 1.81 -14.47
C CYS A 88 -0.90 2.20 -15.93
N ASN A 89 -0.55 3.45 -16.27
CA ASN A 89 -0.44 3.83 -17.68
C ASN A 89 0.87 3.26 -18.23
N VAL A 90 0.73 2.26 -19.10
CA VAL A 90 1.84 1.67 -19.85
C VAL A 90 2.20 2.60 -20.99
N ASP A 91 3.46 3.02 -21.05
CA ASP A 91 3.97 3.92 -22.08
C ASP A 91 4.61 3.12 -23.21
N SER A 92 4.76 3.73 -24.40
CA SER A 92 5.40 3.07 -25.55
C SER A 92 6.81 2.55 -25.22
N GLY A 93 7.58 3.31 -24.44
CA GLY A 93 8.91 2.91 -23.99
C GLY A 93 8.93 1.64 -23.14
N ASP A 94 7.85 1.32 -22.42
CA ASP A 94 7.75 0.07 -21.66
C ASP A 94 7.58 -1.13 -22.61
N LEU A 95 6.79 -0.96 -23.68
CA LEU A 95 6.55 -1.99 -24.70
C LEU A 95 7.79 -2.23 -25.58
N GLU A 96 8.52 -1.18 -25.89
CA GLU A 96 9.84 -1.29 -26.55
C GLU A 96 10.80 -2.12 -25.69
N ASN A 97 10.90 -1.79 -24.39
CA ASN A 97 11.71 -2.53 -23.43
C ASN A 97 11.28 -4.01 -23.36
N PHE A 98 9.97 -4.28 -23.32
CA PHE A 98 9.45 -5.64 -23.37
C PHE A 98 9.90 -6.38 -24.63
N SER A 99 9.76 -5.76 -25.81
CA SER A 99 10.15 -6.38 -27.09
C SER A 99 11.64 -6.76 -27.11
N ILE A 100 12.51 -5.94 -26.52
CA ILE A 100 13.94 -6.22 -26.43
C ILE A 100 14.20 -7.39 -25.48
N LEU A 101 13.57 -7.39 -24.31
CA LEU A 101 13.69 -8.46 -23.32
C LEU A 101 13.17 -9.80 -23.83
N ASP A 102 12.08 -9.80 -24.60
CA ASP A 102 11.51 -10.99 -25.23
C ASP A 102 12.44 -11.58 -26.31
N LYS A 103 13.03 -10.74 -27.16
CA LYS A 103 14.06 -11.19 -28.12
C LYS A 103 15.28 -11.75 -27.41
N LEU A 104 15.75 -11.09 -26.34
CA LEU A 104 16.86 -11.59 -25.54
C LEU A 104 16.52 -12.92 -24.87
N SER A 105 15.30 -13.10 -24.36
CA SER A 105 14.90 -14.36 -23.73
C SER A 105 14.84 -15.50 -24.74
N GLN A 106 14.39 -15.24 -25.98
CA GLN A 106 14.41 -16.21 -27.08
C GLN A 106 15.84 -16.63 -27.45
N GLU A 107 16.76 -15.66 -27.62
CA GLU A 107 18.17 -15.93 -27.94
C GLU A 107 18.89 -16.75 -26.85
N VAL A 108 18.49 -16.55 -25.59
CA VAL A 108 19.07 -17.22 -24.42
C VAL A 108 18.35 -18.55 -24.11
N GLY A 109 17.24 -18.86 -24.79
CA GLY A 109 16.46 -20.08 -24.58
C GLY A 109 15.70 -20.10 -23.25
N THR A 110 15.06 -18.98 -22.91
CA THR A 110 14.15 -18.83 -21.77
C THR A 110 12.81 -18.28 -22.21
N TYR A 111 11.74 -18.72 -21.54
CA TYR A 111 10.37 -18.31 -21.83
C TYR A 111 9.79 -17.53 -20.64
N ASP A 112 8.63 -16.89 -20.85
CA ASP A 112 7.83 -16.20 -19.81
C ASP A 112 8.46 -14.95 -19.17
N ILE A 113 9.24 -14.17 -19.93
CA ILE A 113 9.80 -12.89 -19.46
C ILE A 113 8.72 -11.85 -19.11
N VAL A 114 7.51 -12.02 -19.64
CA VAL A 114 6.34 -11.15 -19.45
C VAL A 114 6.05 -10.91 -17.97
N GLU A 115 6.06 -11.96 -17.15
CA GLU A 115 5.70 -11.85 -15.73
C GLU A 115 6.76 -11.07 -14.93
N TYR A 116 8.03 -11.20 -15.32
CA TYR A 116 9.10 -10.39 -14.74
C TYR A 116 8.99 -8.93 -15.17
N TRP A 117 8.76 -8.68 -16.47
CA TRP A 117 8.63 -7.32 -17.03
C TRP A 117 7.45 -6.55 -16.40
N LYS A 118 6.31 -7.20 -16.18
CA LYS A 118 5.15 -6.62 -15.47
C LYS A 118 5.45 -6.21 -14.02
N SER A 119 6.53 -6.74 -13.44
CA SER A 119 6.78 -6.70 -12.01
C SER A 119 7.92 -5.77 -11.62
N ALA A 120 9.01 -5.72 -12.41
CA ALA A 120 10.17 -4.89 -12.10
C ALA A 120 10.74 -4.19 -13.35
N PRO A 121 11.26 -2.96 -13.20
CA PRO A 121 12.04 -2.32 -14.26
C PRO A 121 13.46 -2.87 -14.30
N TYR A 122 14.19 -2.54 -15.38
CA TYR A 122 15.64 -2.80 -15.52
C TYR A 122 16.06 -4.23 -15.12
N LEU A 123 15.34 -5.24 -15.63
CA LEU A 123 15.52 -6.65 -15.25
C LEU A 123 16.97 -7.10 -15.37
N LEU A 124 17.65 -6.73 -16.47
CA LEU A 124 19.05 -7.07 -16.67
C LEU A 124 19.97 -6.45 -15.61
N ASN A 125 19.67 -5.27 -15.06
CA ASN A 125 20.50 -4.65 -14.04
C ASN A 125 20.25 -5.27 -12.65
N PHE A 126 19.00 -5.60 -12.33
CA PHE A 126 18.63 -6.00 -10.97
C PHE A 126 18.48 -7.50 -10.75
N MET A 127 18.23 -8.31 -11.78
CA MET A 127 18.17 -9.76 -11.65
C MET A 127 19.57 -10.30 -11.30
N ASP A 128 19.59 -11.22 -10.32
CA ASP A 128 20.80 -11.94 -9.92
C ASP A 128 20.64 -13.44 -10.23
N ASN A 129 19.83 -14.14 -9.43
CA ASN A 129 19.70 -15.60 -9.44
C ASN A 129 18.45 -16.08 -10.19
N TYR A 130 18.15 -15.45 -11.32
CA TYR A 130 17.05 -15.85 -12.21
C TYR A 130 17.60 -16.62 -13.40
N GLU A 131 16.89 -17.66 -13.84
CA GLU A 131 17.33 -18.50 -14.96
C GLU A 131 17.68 -17.68 -16.20
N PHE A 132 16.84 -16.70 -16.55
CA PHE A 132 17.11 -15.74 -17.62
C PHE A 132 18.46 -15.02 -17.45
N LYS A 133 18.73 -14.47 -16.26
CA LYS A 133 19.98 -13.77 -15.99
C LYS A 133 21.19 -14.69 -16.01
N LEU A 134 21.06 -15.90 -15.48
CA LEU A 134 22.14 -16.89 -15.43
C LEU A 134 22.52 -17.36 -16.83
N LYS A 135 21.53 -17.74 -17.65
CA LYS A 135 21.76 -18.12 -19.05
C LYS A 135 22.28 -16.94 -19.86
N PHE A 136 21.76 -15.72 -19.65
CA PHE A 136 22.28 -14.52 -20.30
C PHE A 136 23.76 -14.29 -19.99
N LYS A 137 24.16 -14.34 -18.70
CA LYS A 137 25.58 -14.24 -18.30
C LYS A 137 26.42 -15.31 -19.00
N LYS A 138 25.95 -16.57 -19.03
CA LYS A 138 26.64 -17.68 -19.69
C LYS A 138 26.86 -17.42 -21.17
N GLU A 139 25.85 -16.96 -21.91
CA GLU A 139 25.97 -16.65 -23.34
C GLU A 139 26.90 -15.46 -23.61
N THR A 140 26.96 -14.48 -22.70
CA THR A 140 27.86 -13.31 -22.84
C THR A 140 29.32 -13.57 -22.45
N GLN A 141 29.59 -14.65 -21.71
CA GLN A 141 30.94 -14.99 -21.24
C GLN A 141 31.63 -16.07 -22.10
N LYS A 142 30.99 -16.56 -23.16
CA LYS A 142 31.61 -17.49 -24.11
C LYS A 142 32.68 -16.77 -24.94
N ASP A 143 33.72 -17.51 -25.32
CA ASP A 143 34.80 -17.02 -26.22
C ASP A 143 34.24 -16.48 -27.55
N GLN A 144 33.14 -17.06 -28.02
CA GLN A 144 32.33 -16.53 -29.13
C GLN A 144 30.98 -16.07 -28.59
N VAL A 145 30.88 -14.78 -28.28
CA VAL A 145 29.62 -14.17 -27.86
C VAL A 145 28.64 -14.17 -29.02
N ASN A 146 27.39 -14.56 -28.77
CA ASN A 146 26.32 -14.48 -29.75
C ASN A 146 26.16 -13.02 -30.26
N LEU A 147 26.41 -12.83 -31.56
CA LEU A 147 26.37 -11.51 -32.21
C LEU A 147 24.98 -10.86 -32.14
N ASN A 148 23.90 -11.65 -32.12
CA ASN A 148 22.54 -11.13 -32.01
C ASN A 148 22.32 -10.49 -30.63
N ILE A 149 22.78 -11.15 -29.56
CA ILE A 149 22.71 -10.61 -28.19
C ILE A 149 23.50 -9.30 -28.11
N LEU A 150 24.71 -9.25 -28.66
CA LEU A 150 25.53 -8.03 -28.68
C LEU A 150 24.86 -6.90 -29.47
N LYS A 151 24.28 -7.21 -30.62
CA LYS A 151 23.58 -6.23 -31.45
C LYS A 151 22.36 -5.66 -30.74
N LEU A 152 21.58 -6.51 -30.08
CA LEU A 152 20.41 -6.11 -29.28
C LEU A 152 20.83 -5.23 -28.11
N LEU A 153 21.89 -5.57 -27.38
CA LEU A 153 22.37 -4.76 -26.26
C LEU A 153 22.92 -3.41 -26.71
N LYS A 154 23.81 -3.39 -27.71
CA LYS A 154 24.42 -2.15 -28.21
C LYS A 154 23.38 -1.16 -28.75
N GLY A 155 22.34 -1.68 -29.41
CA GLY A 155 21.26 -0.85 -29.93
C GLY A 155 20.31 -0.28 -28.87
N ASN A 156 20.38 -0.74 -27.62
CA ASN A 156 19.40 -0.41 -26.59
C ASN A 156 20.05 -0.12 -25.21
N LEU A 157 21.29 0.37 -25.22
CA LEU A 157 22.02 0.73 -23.98
C LEU A 157 21.32 1.84 -23.19
N ASP A 158 20.57 2.71 -23.87
CA ASP A 158 19.73 3.75 -23.28
C ASP A 158 18.57 3.19 -22.44
N LYS A 159 18.16 1.93 -22.68
CA LYS A 159 17.14 1.21 -21.90
C LYS A 159 17.70 0.51 -20.67
N THR A 160 19.00 0.63 -20.41
CA THR A 160 19.67 0.05 -19.24
C THR A 160 20.13 1.13 -18.27
N LEU A 161 20.31 0.77 -16.99
CA LEU A 161 20.92 1.71 -16.03
C LEU A 161 22.41 1.83 -16.31
N ARG A 162 22.83 3.05 -16.65
CA ARG A 162 24.22 3.43 -16.90
C ARG A 162 24.82 4.08 -15.67
N TRP A 163 26.07 3.74 -15.37
CA TRP A 163 26.76 4.26 -14.19
C TRP A 163 26.99 5.77 -14.27
N GLU A 164 27.22 6.30 -15.47
CA GLU A 164 27.40 7.72 -15.72
C GLU A 164 26.14 8.52 -15.35
N THR A 165 24.95 7.98 -15.67
CA THR A 165 23.67 8.58 -15.27
C THR A 165 23.54 8.64 -13.75
N ILE A 166 23.87 7.55 -13.06
CA ILE A 166 23.74 7.45 -11.60
C ILE A 166 24.75 8.35 -10.88
N SER A 167 26.03 8.28 -11.25
CA SER A 167 27.11 9.04 -10.61
C SER A 167 26.99 10.55 -10.78
N SER A 168 26.32 11.01 -11.85
CA SER A 168 26.07 12.43 -12.11
C SER A 168 24.74 12.94 -11.55
N PHE A 169 23.98 12.10 -10.81
CA PHE A 169 22.66 12.43 -10.30
C PHE A 169 21.70 12.89 -11.41
N GLN A 170 21.74 12.24 -12.58
CA GLN A 170 20.81 12.51 -13.68
C GLN A 170 19.47 11.81 -13.46
N GLU A 171 18.43 12.32 -14.12
CA GLU A 171 17.11 11.70 -14.06
C GLU A 171 17.12 10.28 -14.63
N VAL A 172 16.50 9.35 -13.90
CA VAL A 172 16.33 7.96 -14.32
C VAL A 172 14.84 7.69 -14.47
N ILE A 173 14.44 7.31 -15.68
CA ILE A 173 13.05 6.96 -15.96
C ILE A 173 12.70 5.70 -15.16
N PRO A 174 11.58 5.63 -14.43
CA PRO A 174 11.27 4.45 -13.63
C PRO A 174 11.03 3.16 -14.44
N ALA A 175 10.77 3.28 -15.74
CA ALA A 175 10.65 2.19 -16.71
C ALA A 175 9.68 1.04 -16.32
N ASN A 176 8.67 1.36 -15.51
CA ASN A 176 7.57 0.48 -15.13
C ASN A 176 6.38 1.30 -14.64
N ALA A 177 5.18 1.01 -15.16
CA ALA A 177 3.97 1.78 -14.85
C ALA A 177 3.59 1.78 -13.36
N LYS A 178 3.75 0.65 -12.67
CA LYS A 178 3.47 0.55 -11.22
C LYS A 178 4.48 1.35 -10.40
N LEU A 179 5.74 1.35 -10.81
CA LEU A 179 6.77 2.14 -10.14
C LEU A 179 6.57 3.64 -10.36
N ARG A 180 6.19 4.07 -11.57
CA ARG A 180 5.79 5.46 -11.84
C ARG A 180 4.65 5.89 -10.93
N ALA A 181 3.64 5.05 -10.74
CA ALA A 181 2.55 5.33 -9.81
C ALA A 181 3.01 5.47 -8.36
N LEU A 182 3.94 4.62 -7.92
CA LEU A 182 4.50 4.70 -6.57
C LEU A 182 5.25 6.01 -6.34
N ILE A 183 6.10 6.39 -7.30
CA ILE A 183 6.85 7.66 -7.27
C ILE A 183 5.88 8.85 -7.28
N LYS A 184 4.86 8.81 -8.14
CA LYS A 184 3.81 9.83 -8.22
C LYS A 184 3.04 10.02 -6.91
N ASN A 185 2.76 8.92 -6.21
CA ASN A 185 2.01 8.96 -4.96
C ASN A 185 2.88 9.29 -3.73
N GLY A 186 4.21 9.29 -3.87
CA GLY A 186 5.16 9.56 -2.79
C GLY A 186 6.11 10.70 -3.13
N LEU A 187 7.20 10.38 -3.84
CA LEU A 187 8.30 11.31 -4.07
C LEU A 187 7.86 12.59 -4.80
N ASP A 188 6.94 12.49 -5.77
CA ASP A 188 6.40 13.66 -6.50
C ASP A 188 5.61 14.61 -5.63
N LYS A 189 5.04 14.12 -4.52
CA LYS A 189 4.40 14.95 -3.50
C LYS A 189 5.39 15.59 -2.54
N GLY A 190 6.69 15.35 -2.71
CA GLY A 190 7.74 15.89 -1.86
C GLY A 190 8.11 14.99 -0.68
N SER A 191 7.67 13.72 -0.64
CA SER A 191 7.89 12.85 0.52
C SER A 191 9.37 12.62 0.86
N TRP A 192 10.26 12.84 -0.11
CA TRP A 192 11.72 12.81 0.07
C TRP A 192 12.24 13.89 1.03
N LYS A 193 11.47 14.96 1.28
CA LYS A 193 11.82 16.01 2.25
C LYS A 193 11.53 15.62 3.70
N LEU A 194 10.78 14.53 3.91
CA LEU A 194 10.34 14.10 5.23
C LEU A 194 11.37 13.16 5.87
N LEU A 195 11.72 13.43 7.12
CA LEU A 195 12.55 12.51 7.92
C LEU A 195 11.73 11.30 8.43
N TRP A 196 10.42 11.48 8.63
CA TRP A 196 9.48 10.44 9.04
C TRP A 196 8.08 10.73 8.49
N VAL A 197 7.23 9.68 8.45
CA VAL A 197 5.83 9.81 8.02
C VAL A 197 5.03 10.65 9.02
N PRO A 198 4.28 11.67 8.59
CA PRO A 198 3.49 12.50 9.50
C PRO A 198 2.44 11.69 10.27
N PRO A 199 2.13 12.05 11.53
CA PRO A 199 1.10 11.37 12.30
C PRO A 199 -0.29 11.65 11.71
N SER A 200 -1.12 10.61 11.55
CA SER A 200 -2.49 10.79 11.02
C SER A 200 -3.42 11.58 11.95
N LEU A 201 -3.07 11.64 13.24
CA LEU A 201 -3.78 12.42 14.27
C LEU A 201 -2.74 13.18 15.12
N PRO A 202 -2.24 14.33 14.64
CA PRO A 202 -1.23 15.10 15.35
C PRO A 202 -1.80 15.74 16.63
N TYR A 203 -1.07 15.67 17.74
CA TYR A 203 -1.40 16.39 18.99
C TYR A 203 -1.06 17.88 18.92
N TYR A 204 -0.11 18.25 18.07
CA TYR A 204 0.36 19.63 17.87
C TYR A 204 0.18 20.04 16.41
N LYS A 205 0.02 21.34 16.16
CA LYS A 205 -0.05 21.84 14.79
C LYS A 205 1.32 21.65 14.09
N PRO A 206 1.40 20.93 12.96
CA PRO A 206 2.65 20.74 12.24
C PRO A 206 3.13 22.06 11.63
N LEU A 207 4.44 22.21 11.52
CA LEU A 207 5.13 23.39 10.98
C LEU A 207 6.02 23.00 9.79
N ASP A 208 6.47 24.00 9.03
CA ASP A 208 7.40 23.86 7.89
C ASP A 208 6.96 22.78 6.90
N VAL A 209 7.86 21.89 6.50
CA VAL A 209 7.59 20.80 5.54
C VAL A 209 6.42 19.91 5.98
N TYR A 210 6.17 19.79 7.28
CA TYR A 210 5.07 18.97 7.80
C TYR A 210 3.71 19.66 7.72
N GLN A 211 3.65 20.97 7.40
CA GLN A 211 2.37 21.67 7.19
C GLN A 211 1.85 21.57 5.75
N ASP A 212 2.69 21.08 4.82
CA ASP A 212 2.32 20.90 3.42
C ASP A 212 1.12 19.94 3.31
N LYS A 213 0.09 20.36 2.57
CA LYS A 213 -1.15 19.59 2.40
C LYS A 213 -0.89 18.27 1.68
N ASP A 214 -0.03 18.27 0.67
CA ASP A 214 0.27 17.07 -0.10
C ASP A 214 1.06 16.03 0.72
N LEU A 215 1.81 16.49 1.72
CA LEU A 215 2.57 15.65 2.66
C LEU A 215 1.77 15.21 3.87
N ASN A 216 0.77 15.99 4.30
CA ASN A 216 -0.13 15.60 5.39
C ASN A 216 -0.97 14.35 5.05
N GLU A 217 -1.26 14.13 3.77
CA GLU A 217 -1.94 12.92 3.29
C GLU A 217 -0.96 11.78 2.96
N PHE A 218 0.34 12.01 3.03
CA PHE A 218 1.34 10.98 2.74
C PHE A 218 1.29 9.87 3.79
N THR A 219 1.31 8.63 3.32
CA THR A 219 1.28 7.46 4.18
C THR A 219 2.12 6.33 3.59
N LYS A 220 2.33 5.30 4.40
CA LYS A 220 3.08 4.10 4.01
C LYS A 220 2.30 3.32 2.96
N SER A 221 3.00 2.85 1.93
CA SER A 221 2.47 1.90 0.96
C SER A 221 2.95 0.49 1.32
N LEU A 222 2.01 -0.46 1.41
CA LEU A 222 2.33 -1.88 1.54
C LEU A 222 2.20 -2.53 0.16
N ILE A 223 3.32 -3.06 -0.34
CA ILE A 223 3.41 -3.61 -1.70
C ILE A 223 3.64 -5.11 -1.60
N PHE A 224 2.82 -5.88 -2.33
CA PHE A 224 2.94 -7.32 -2.43
C PHE A 224 3.51 -7.69 -3.80
N SER A 225 4.45 -8.63 -3.82
CA SER A 225 5.06 -9.14 -5.04
C SER A 225 5.35 -10.63 -4.89
N SER A 226 5.12 -11.39 -5.96
CA SER A 226 5.50 -12.80 -6.05
C SER A 226 6.99 -12.99 -6.41
N TRP A 227 7.71 -11.91 -6.72
CA TRP A 227 9.08 -11.98 -7.24
C TRP A 227 10.09 -11.25 -6.34
N GLN A 228 11.21 -11.93 -6.05
CA GLN A 228 12.31 -11.43 -5.21
C GLN A 228 13.03 -10.19 -5.78
N ILE A 229 13.02 -9.99 -7.09
CA ILE A 229 13.63 -8.80 -7.73
C ILE A 229 12.90 -7.49 -7.38
N VAL A 230 11.60 -7.54 -7.12
CA VAL A 230 10.77 -6.33 -7.02
C VAL A 230 11.18 -5.43 -5.85
N PRO A 231 11.36 -5.94 -4.61
CA PRO A 231 11.84 -5.11 -3.51
C PRO A 231 13.16 -4.40 -3.82
N LYS A 232 14.12 -5.09 -4.45
CA LYS A 232 15.43 -4.52 -4.84
C LYS A 232 15.27 -3.43 -5.89
N ALA A 233 14.47 -3.65 -6.93
CA ALA A 233 14.27 -2.66 -7.99
C ALA A 233 13.55 -1.41 -7.46
N ILE A 234 12.51 -1.58 -6.63
CA ILE A 234 11.80 -0.47 -6.00
C ILE A 234 12.74 0.30 -5.07
N SER A 235 13.47 -0.38 -4.18
CA SER A 235 14.34 0.29 -3.20
C SER A 235 15.44 1.08 -3.89
N MET A 236 16.12 0.50 -4.89
CA MET A 236 17.20 1.16 -5.61
C MET A 236 16.72 2.39 -6.37
N ILE A 237 15.66 2.28 -7.17
CA ILE A 237 15.17 3.40 -7.97
C ILE A 237 14.56 4.49 -7.09
N CYS A 238 13.74 4.15 -6.09
CA CYS A 238 13.14 5.15 -5.22
C CYS A 238 14.16 5.86 -4.33
N SER A 239 15.18 5.13 -3.83
CA SER A 239 16.23 5.75 -2.99
C SER A 239 17.09 6.69 -3.83
N TYR A 240 17.49 6.25 -5.03
CA TYR A 240 18.22 7.10 -5.97
C TYR A 240 17.41 8.35 -6.36
N GLU A 241 16.12 8.19 -6.65
CA GLU A 241 15.23 9.30 -6.99
C GLU A 241 15.13 10.32 -5.85
N ALA A 242 15.00 9.85 -4.60
CA ALA A 242 14.98 10.72 -3.43
C ALA A 242 16.33 11.44 -3.24
N GLU A 243 17.44 10.71 -3.31
CA GLU A 243 18.79 11.26 -3.17
C GLU A 243 19.09 12.30 -4.26
N ARG A 244 18.74 12.00 -5.52
CA ARG A 244 18.87 12.95 -6.63
C ARG A 244 18.16 14.26 -6.32
N ARG A 245 16.90 14.22 -5.90
CA ARG A 245 16.12 15.43 -5.57
C ARG A 245 16.74 16.21 -4.42
N MET A 246 17.27 15.53 -3.41
CA MET A 246 17.99 16.19 -2.30
C MET A 246 19.25 16.91 -2.80
N VAL A 247 20.08 16.24 -3.60
CA VAL A 247 21.33 16.82 -4.13
C VAL A 247 21.05 17.98 -5.08
N THR A 248 20.08 17.84 -5.99
CA THR A 248 19.71 18.91 -6.93
C THR A 248 19.15 20.11 -6.19
N ALA A 249 18.24 19.91 -5.22
CA ALA A 249 17.66 21.01 -4.45
C ALA A 249 18.68 21.74 -3.55
N TYR A 250 19.79 21.10 -3.18
CA TYR A 250 20.89 21.75 -2.45
C TYR A 250 21.83 22.57 -3.37
N ARG A 251 21.90 22.22 -4.66
CA ARG A 251 22.74 22.91 -5.64
C ARG A 251 22.09 24.16 -6.23
N GLU A 252 20.77 24.26 -6.15
CA GLU A 252 19.96 25.45 -6.50
C GLU A 252 20.00 26.49 -5.37
#